data_AF-A0A8R7PRP7-F1
#
_entry.id   AF-A0A8R7PRP7-F1
#
_cell.length_a   1.000
_cell.length_b   1.000
_cell.length_c   1.000
_cell.angle_alpha   90.00
_cell.angle_beta   90.00
_cell.angle_gamma   90.00
#
_symmetry.space_group_name_H-M   'P 1'
#
loop_
_entity.id
_entity.type
_entity.pdbx_description
1 polymer ?
#
loop_
_entity_poly.entity_id
_entity_poly.type
_entity_poly.pdbx_seq_one_letter_code
_entity_poly.pdbx_strand_id
1 'polypeptide(L)'
;MGKKAIRYAVVSTTIFPSPVLHSQICPEGEVTLARPSSSVSSQVDAFAAEPFKGNPAAVCLLEEEGASAAVDDRWMQSVAAEFNLSETAFLARDSSGGAGAAPRFHLRWFTPVTEVDLCGHATLASAHFLFTTVLPEHGKLEFMTRSGILTAKKVPAPGSTGVPGEEQGKLFIELDFPMIGFLECNETPSILETLNGAPIVSVHKSATDGDLIVELSSGKEVVNILPSIDEIKNLACRGLIVTGPAPAGSGL
;
A
#
# COMPACT_ATOMS: atom_id res chain seq x y z
N MET A 1 -15.28 15.98 -7.04
CA MET A 1 -14.23 15.20 -6.34
C MET A 1 -12.98 15.24 -7.19
N GLY A 2 -11.95 15.94 -6.74
CA GLY A 2 -10.66 15.94 -7.44
C GLY A 2 -10.00 14.58 -7.28
N LYS A 3 -9.43 14.04 -8.34
CA LYS A 3 -8.52 12.89 -8.29
C LYS A 3 -7.10 13.44 -8.35
N LYS A 4 -6.18 12.91 -7.54
CA LYS A 4 -4.77 13.31 -7.59
C LYS A 4 -3.95 12.06 -7.89
N ALA A 5 -3.42 12.00 -9.10
CA ALA A 5 -2.56 10.92 -9.52
C ALA A 5 -1.19 11.08 -8.84
N ILE A 6 -0.67 10.00 -8.26
CA ILE A 6 0.65 9.99 -7.67
C ILE A 6 1.51 8.98 -8.41
N ARG A 7 2.70 9.42 -8.84
CA ARG A 7 3.66 8.63 -9.61
C ARG A 7 4.70 8.04 -8.68
N TYR A 8 4.98 6.76 -8.87
CA TYR A 8 5.92 6.04 -8.04
C TYR A 8 6.81 5.14 -8.90
N ALA A 9 8.02 4.90 -8.42
CA ALA A 9 8.89 3.85 -8.93
C ALA A 9 8.82 2.63 -8.00
N VAL A 10 8.92 1.44 -8.57
CA VAL A 10 9.06 0.19 -7.82
C VAL A 10 10.19 -0.60 -8.45
N VAL A 11 11.08 -1.12 -7.63
CA VAL A 11 12.14 -2.02 -8.08
C VAL A 11 12.39 -3.03 -6.98
N SER A 12 12.08 -4.29 -7.30
CA SER A 12 12.49 -5.54 -6.64
C SER A 12 11.29 -6.45 -6.43
N THR A 13 11.38 -7.69 -6.87
CA THR A 13 10.33 -8.70 -6.74
C THR A 13 11.00 -10.04 -6.48
N THR A 14 10.77 -10.60 -5.30
CA THR A 14 11.20 -11.96 -4.95
C THR A 14 9.98 -12.85 -4.97
N ILE A 15 9.91 -13.75 -5.95
CA ILE A 15 8.80 -14.71 -6.09
C ILE A 15 9.08 -15.91 -5.19
N PHE A 16 8.09 -16.29 -4.40
CA PHE A 16 8.14 -17.48 -3.55
C PHE A 16 7.13 -18.52 -4.05
N PRO A 17 7.42 -19.82 -3.90
CA PRO A 17 6.36 -20.81 -3.96
C PRO A 17 5.34 -20.52 -2.84
N SER A 18 4.07 -20.85 -3.09
CA SER A 18 2.93 -20.65 -2.18
C SER A 18 3.32 -20.78 -0.70
N PRO A 19 2.97 -19.83 0.19
CA PRO A 19 3.32 -19.95 1.60
C PRO A 19 2.68 -21.22 2.13
N VAL A 20 3.52 -22.21 2.43
CA VAL A 20 3.08 -23.45 3.05
C VAL A 20 2.81 -23.13 4.51
N LEU A 21 1.61 -22.60 4.80
CA LEU A 21 1.05 -22.76 6.13
C LEU A 21 0.99 -24.28 6.36
N HIS A 22 1.89 -24.76 7.20
CA HIS A 22 1.81 -26.13 7.69
C HIS A 22 0.40 -26.28 8.27
N SER A 23 -0.32 -27.31 7.82
CA SER A 23 -1.59 -27.69 8.42
C SER A 23 -1.40 -27.71 9.93
N GLN A 24 -2.08 -26.81 10.66
CA GLN A 24 -2.17 -26.98 12.09
C GLN A 24 -2.77 -28.36 12.33
N ILE A 25 -2.04 -29.22 13.04
CA ILE A 25 -2.62 -30.43 13.60
C ILE A 25 -3.54 -29.92 14.71
N CYS A 26 -4.80 -29.63 14.36
CA CYS A 26 -5.83 -29.34 15.36
C CYS A 26 -6.04 -30.61 16.19
N PRO A 27 -5.88 -30.58 17.52
CA PRO A 27 -6.47 -31.60 18.37
C PRO A 27 -7.98 -31.58 18.11
N GLU A 28 -8.56 -32.76 18.00
CA GLU A 28 -9.88 -33.04 17.44
C GLU A 28 -10.94 -31.93 17.65
N GLY A 29 -11.41 -31.37 16.53
CA GLY A 29 -12.71 -30.68 16.44
C GLY A 29 -12.69 -29.15 16.47
N GLU A 30 -12.11 -28.48 15.47
CA GLU A 30 -12.71 -27.25 14.91
C GLU A 30 -12.00 -26.75 13.62
N VAL A 31 -12.83 -26.33 12.65
CA VAL A 31 -12.59 -25.53 11.43
C VAL A 31 -11.39 -25.88 10.53
N THR A 32 -11.65 -26.55 9.41
CA THR A 32 -10.75 -26.54 8.25
C THR A 32 -10.80 -25.14 7.61
N LEU A 33 -9.74 -24.35 7.75
CA LEU A 33 -9.59 -23.11 6.97
C LEU A 33 -9.58 -23.48 5.49
N ALA A 34 -10.56 -22.98 4.72
CA ALA A 34 -10.63 -23.24 3.28
C ALA A 34 -9.40 -22.62 2.60
N ARG A 35 -8.47 -23.47 2.18
CA ARG A 35 -7.22 -23.08 1.51
C ARG A 35 -7.46 -23.05 -0.01
N PRO A 36 -6.99 -22.03 -0.73
CA PRO A 36 -6.98 -22.09 -2.19
C PRO A 36 -6.13 -23.27 -2.68
N SER A 37 -6.58 -23.91 -3.76
CA SER A 37 -5.93 -25.07 -4.38
C SER A 37 -4.52 -24.76 -4.91
N SER A 38 -4.29 -23.50 -5.30
CA SER A 38 -3.02 -22.97 -5.77
C SER A 38 -2.95 -21.45 -5.60
N SER A 39 -1.78 -20.94 -5.22
CA SER A 39 -1.49 -19.51 -5.16
C SER A 39 -0.01 -19.24 -5.42
N VAL A 40 0.27 -18.11 -6.09
CA VAL A 40 1.64 -17.61 -6.27
C VAL A 40 1.81 -16.40 -5.37
N SER A 41 2.89 -16.37 -4.60
CA SER A 41 3.22 -15.22 -3.74
C SER A 41 4.52 -14.56 -4.17
N SER A 42 4.61 -13.26 -3.94
CA SER A 42 5.82 -12.48 -4.16
C SER A 42 5.96 -11.40 -3.10
N GLN A 43 7.19 -11.16 -2.63
CA GLN A 43 7.50 -9.95 -1.87
C GLN A 43 7.99 -8.87 -2.84
N VAL A 44 7.49 -7.65 -2.68
CA VAL A 44 7.84 -6.50 -3.52
C VAL A 44 8.16 -5.30 -2.64
N ASP A 45 9.30 -4.67 -2.89
CA ASP A 45 9.76 -3.46 -2.17
C ASP A 45 9.23 -2.20 -2.88
N ALA A 46 8.13 -1.64 -2.37
CA ALA A 46 7.49 -0.47 -2.95
C ALA A 46 8.23 0.84 -2.60
N PHE A 47 8.16 1.82 -3.51
CA PHE A 47 8.86 3.11 -3.39
C PHE A 47 10.40 3.01 -3.31
N ALA A 48 10.97 1.92 -3.84
CA ALA A 48 12.41 1.66 -3.82
C ALA A 48 12.99 1.60 -5.23
N ALA A 49 14.24 2.02 -5.37
CA ALA A 49 15.05 1.81 -6.58
C ALA A 49 16.03 0.63 -6.44
N GLU A 50 16.19 0.10 -5.23
CA GLU A 50 17.13 -0.95 -4.86
C GLU A 50 16.45 -1.92 -3.87
N PRO A 51 16.79 -3.22 -3.88
CA PRO A 51 16.28 -4.17 -2.90
C PRO A 51 16.58 -3.76 -1.45
N PHE A 52 15.72 -4.18 -0.51
CA PHE A 52 15.86 -3.90 0.93
C PHE A 52 15.73 -2.42 1.31
N LYS A 53 15.14 -1.62 0.42
CA LYS A 53 14.75 -0.22 0.65
C LYS A 53 13.23 -0.09 0.48
N GLY A 54 12.70 1.10 0.77
CA GLY A 54 11.27 1.36 0.63
C GLY A 54 10.43 0.57 1.64
N ASN A 55 9.23 0.18 1.23
CA ASN A 55 8.28 -0.54 2.08
C ASN A 55 7.90 -1.90 1.46
N PRO A 56 8.29 -3.04 2.07
CA PRO A 56 7.98 -4.36 1.55
C PRO A 56 6.50 -4.72 1.75
N ALA A 57 5.90 -5.31 0.73
CA ALA A 57 4.60 -5.97 0.83
C ALA A 57 4.66 -7.38 0.24
N ALA A 58 3.96 -8.32 0.88
CA ALA A 58 3.66 -9.61 0.28
C ALA A 58 2.45 -9.46 -0.66
N VAL A 59 2.50 -10.08 -1.83
CA VAL A 59 1.44 -10.09 -2.84
C VAL A 59 1.11 -11.54 -3.16
N CYS A 60 -0.13 -11.95 -2.89
CA CYS A 60 -0.64 -13.30 -3.10
C CYS A 60 -1.69 -13.30 -4.20
N LEU A 61 -1.41 -13.93 -5.34
CA LEU A 61 -2.39 -14.17 -6.39
C LEU A 61 -3.13 -15.48 -6.13
N LEU A 62 -4.42 -15.38 -5.90
CA LEU A 62 -5.35 -16.51 -5.76
C LEU A 62 -5.74 -16.98 -7.17
N GLU A 63 -5.44 -18.23 -7.50
CA GLU A 63 -5.61 -18.74 -8.88
C GLU A 63 -7.06 -19.05 -9.25
N GLU A 64 -7.92 -19.30 -8.26
CA GLU A 64 -9.35 -19.50 -8.49
C GLU A 64 -10.05 -18.16 -8.74
N GLU A 65 -10.83 -18.12 -9.81
CA GLU A 65 -11.60 -16.95 -10.20
C GLU A 65 -12.67 -16.63 -9.15
N GLY A 66 -12.77 -15.36 -8.73
CA GLY A 66 -13.68 -14.98 -7.64
C GLY A 66 -13.25 -15.47 -6.24
N ALA A 67 -12.09 -16.12 -6.10
CA ALA A 67 -11.63 -16.67 -4.81
C ALA A 67 -11.53 -15.64 -3.69
N SER A 68 -11.29 -14.36 -3.98
CA SER A 68 -11.27 -13.32 -2.94
C SER A 68 -12.57 -13.23 -2.12
N ALA A 69 -13.72 -13.59 -2.70
CA ALA A 69 -15.01 -13.62 -2.01
C ALA A 69 -15.32 -14.99 -1.38
N ALA A 70 -14.63 -16.05 -1.80
CA ALA A 70 -14.82 -17.43 -1.34
C ALA A 70 -13.75 -17.87 -0.31
N VAL A 71 -12.61 -17.20 -0.26
CA VAL A 71 -11.52 -17.47 0.68
C VAL A 71 -11.85 -16.85 2.03
N ASP A 72 -11.70 -17.66 3.07
CA ASP A 72 -11.97 -17.29 4.46
C ASP A 72 -11.05 -16.14 4.92
N ASP A 73 -11.65 -15.10 5.48
CA ASP A 73 -10.95 -13.97 6.11
C ASP A 73 -9.93 -14.44 7.15
N ARG A 74 -10.24 -15.50 7.90
CA ARG A 74 -9.32 -16.08 8.90
C ARG A 74 -8.05 -16.64 8.27
N TRP A 75 -8.18 -17.23 7.08
CA TRP A 75 -7.02 -17.76 6.36
C TRP A 75 -6.14 -16.62 5.86
N MET A 76 -6.72 -15.59 5.22
CA MET A 76 -5.97 -14.41 4.77
C MET A 76 -5.28 -13.70 5.94
N GLN A 77 -5.96 -13.58 7.08
CA GLN A 77 -5.37 -13.01 8.30
C GLN A 77 -4.20 -13.85 8.83
N SER A 78 -4.33 -15.18 8.80
CA SER A 78 -3.26 -16.09 9.25
C SER A 78 -2.04 -16.04 8.33
N VAL A 79 -2.25 -15.95 7.01
CA VAL A 79 -1.15 -15.75 6.03
C VAL A 79 -0.47 -14.40 6.25
N ALA A 80 -1.23 -13.33 6.48
CA ALA A 80 -0.66 -12.01 6.75
C ALA A 80 0.15 -11.98 8.06
N ALA A 81 -0.33 -12.67 9.10
CA ALA A 81 0.39 -12.84 10.35
C ALA A 81 1.70 -13.63 10.18
N GLU A 82 1.70 -14.68 9.33
CA GLU A 82 2.88 -15.49 9.04
C GLU A 82 3.96 -14.70 8.28
N PHE A 83 3.58 -13.90 7.28
CA PHE A 83 4.53 -13.04 6.57
C PHE A 83 5.11 -11.95 7.49
N ASN A 84 4.32 -11.45 8.44
CA ASN A 84 4.72 -10.43 9.41
C ASN A 84 5.37 -9.18 8.78
N LEU A 85 4.94 -8.82 7.56
CA LEU A 85 5.24 -7.55 6.91
C LEU A 85 4.20 -6.50 7.31
N SER A 86 4.41 -5.23 6.94
CA SER A 86 3.41 -4.19 7.18
C SER A 86 2.06 -4.59 6.59
N GLU A 87 2.05 -5.08 5.33
CA GLU A 87 0.85 -5.55 4.66
C GLU A 87 1.10 -6.77 3.76
N THR A 88 0.11 -7.65 3.72
CA THR A 88 -0.07 -8.70 2.72
C THR A 88 -1.29 -8.37 1.86
N ALA A 89 -1.08 -8.27 0.54
CA ALA A 89 -2.10 -8.04 -0.46
C ALA A 89 -2.58 -9.36 -1.07
N PHE A 90 -3.89 -9.55 -1.17
CA PHE A 90 -4.50 -10.70 -1.84
C PHE A 90 -5.21 -10.25 -3.10
N LEU A 91 -4.84 -10.86 -4.23
CA LEU A 91 -5.39 -10.60 -5.55
C LEU A 91 -6.23 -11.78 -6.02
N ALA A 92 -7.42 -11.52 -6.53
CA ALA A 92 -8.19 -12.51 -7.30
C ALA A 92 -8.66 -11.88 -8.61
N ARG A 93 -8.56 -12.62 -9.72
CA ARG A 93 -9.04 -12.14 -11.02
C ARG A 93 -10.56 -11.92 -10.99
N ASP A 94 -10.99 -10.85 -11.63
CA ASP A 94 -12.39 -10.52 -11.89
C ASP A 94 -12.62 -10.46 -13.41
N SER A 95 -13.31 -11.46 -13.97
CA SER A 95 -13.64 -11.51 -15.40
C SER A 95 -15.00 -10.91 -15.74
N SER A 96 -15.62 -10.14 -14.84
CA SER A 96 -16.86 -9.41 -15.13
C SER A 96 -16.69 -8.30 -16.18
N GLY A 97 -15.46 -7.97 -16.56
CA GLY A 97 -15.15 -6.99 -17.59
C GLY A 97 -15.51 -7.45 -19.01
N GLY A 98 -16.01 -6.52 -19.83
CA GLY A 98 -16.26 -6.76 -21.25
C GLY A 98 -14.96 -6.89 -22.07
N ALA A 99 -15.06 -7.48 -23.27
CA ALA A 99 -13.93 -7.60 -24.19
C ALA A 99 -13.29 -6.24 -24.48
N GLY A 100 -11.98 -6.12 -24.24
CA GLY A 100 -11.21 -4.88 -24.42
C GLY A 100 -11.18 -3.94 -23.22
N ALA A 101 -11.82 -4.28 -22.09
CA ALA A 101 -11.65 -3.57 -20.83
C ALA A 101 -10.26 -3.81 -20.23
N ALA A 102 -9.82 -2.91 -19.34
CA ALA A 102 -8.61 -3.14 -18.55
C ALA A 102 -8.81 -4.37 -17.66
N PRO A 103 -7.78 -5.23 -17.46
CA PRO A 103 -7.87 -6.34 -16.52
C PRO A 103 -8.24 -5.87 -15.12
N ARG A 104 -9.14 -6.62 -14.47
CA ARG A 104 -9.68 -6.30 -13.15
C ARG A 104 -9.32 -7.36 -12.13
N PHE A 105 -9.05 -6.92 -10.92
CA PHE A 105 -8.74 -7.79 -9.79
C PHE A 105 -9.46 -7.31 -8.54
N HIS A 106 -10.01 -8.23 -7.76
CA HIS A 106 -10.29 -7.97 -6.35
C HIS A 106 -8.96 -7.83 -5.62
N LEU A 107 -8.85 -6.80 -4.78
CA LEU A 107 -7.67 -6.53 -3.98
C LEU A 107 -8.08 -6.23 -2.53
N ARG A 108 -7.50 -7.01 -1.61
CA ARG A 108 -7.68 -6.89 -0.16
C ARG A 108 -6.32 -6.78 0.50
N TRP A 109 -6.23 -6.04 1.59
CA TRP A 109 -4.98 -5.84 2.33
C TRP A 109 -5.14 -6.21 3.78
N PHE A 110 -4.21 -7.01 4.29
CA PHE A 110 -4.18 -7.43 5.67
C PHE A 110 -2.85 -7.03 6.28
N THR A 111 -2.91 -6.35 7.41
CA THR A 111 -1.81 -6.29 8.37
C THR A 111 -1.72 -7.63 9.11
N PRO A 112 -0.68 -7.87 9.92
CA PRO A 112 -0.60 -9.08 10.75
C PRO A 112 -1.79 -9.29 11.70
N VAL A 113 -2.59 -8.25 11.98
CA VAL A 113 -3.66 -8.29 12.98
C VAL A 113 -5.07 -7.95 12.46
N THR A 114 -5.19 -7.27 11.32
CA THR A 114 -6.50 -6.88 10.76
C THR A 114 -6.44 -6.60 9.26
N GLU A 115 -7.58 -6.74 8.58
CA GLU A 115 -7.82 -6.15 7.26
C GLU A 115 -7.86 -4.61 7.35
N VAL A 116 -7.36 -3.92 6.33
CA VAL A 116 -7.42 -2.45 6.19
C VAL A 116 -8.16 -2.05 4.92
N ASP A 117 -8.86 -0.91 4.95
CA ASP A 117 -9.70 -0.45 3.84
C ASP A 117 -8.91 0.11 2.66
N LEU A 118 -7.68 0.59 2.88
CA LEU A 118 -6.83 1.20 1.86
C LEU A 118 -5.35 1.09 2.22
N CYS A 119 -4.52 0.66 1.27
CA CYS A 119 -3.06 0.66 1.46
C CYS A 119 -2.32 1.06 0.18
N GLY A 120 -1.52 2.12 0.27
CA GLY A 120 -0.81 2.69 -0.89
C GLY A 120 0.28 1.77 -1.46
N HIS A 121 1.27 1.42 -0.63
CA HIS A 121 2.45 0.69 -1.07
C HIS A 121 2.13 -0.76 -1.48
N ALA A 122 1.20 -1.43 -0.79
CA ALA A 122 0.77 -2.77 -1.16
C ALA A 122 -0.07 -2.79 -2.45
N THR A 123 -0.82 -1.71 -2.75
CA THR A 123 -1.44 -1.52 -4.09
C THR A 123 -0.38 -1.38 -5.18
N LEU A 124 0.66 -0.58 -4.90
CA LEU A 124 1.76 -0.37 -5.82
C LEU A 124 2.55 -1.67 -6.08
N ALA A 125 2.84 -2.42 -5.03
CA ALA A 125 3.44 -3.75 -5.10
C ALA A 125 2.61 -4.72 -5.93
N SER A 126 1.29 -4.73 -5.73
CA SER A 126 0.35 -5.56 -6.50
C SER A 126 0.35 -5.22 -7.98
N ALA A 127 0.32 -3.93 -8.31
CA ALA A 127 0.41 -3.46 -9.70
C ALA A 127 1.74 -3.86 -10.34
N HIS A 128 2.86 -3.68 -9.64
CA HIS A 128 4.18 -4.09 -10.11
C HIS A 128 4.21 -5.60 -10.41
N PHE A 129 3.84 -6.44 -9.44
CA PHE A 129 3.80 -7.89 -9.60
C PHE A 129 2.96 -8.32 -10.83
N LEU A 130 1.77 -7.73 -11.00
CA LEU A 130 0.94 -8.02 -12.16
C LEU A 130 1.61 -7.57 -13.47
N PHE A 131 2.19 -6.37 -13.50
CA PHE A 131 2.82 -5.80 -14.69
C PHE A 131 4.14 -6.43 -15.09
N THR A 132 4.83 -7.14 -14.20
CA THR A 132 6.11 -7.81 -14.50
C THR A 132 5.94 -9.31 -14.72
N THR A 133 4.97 -9.94 -14.04
CA THR A 133 4.90 -11.40 -13.94
C THR A 133 3.66 -12.00 -14.58
N VAL A 134 2.51 -11.31 -14.53
CA VAL A 134 1.21 -11.92 -14.86
C VAL A 134 0.61 -11.38 -16.16
N LEU A 135 0.73 -10.07 -16.38
CA LEU A 135 0.13 -9.30 -17.48
C LEU A 135 1.13 -8.27 -18.04
N PRO A 136 2.34 -8.69 -18.48
CA PRO A 136 3.39 -7.76 -18.92
C PRO A 136 3.00 -6.91 -20.13
N GLU A 137 2.13 -7.40 -20.99
CA GLU A 137 1.60 -6.69 -22.17
C GLU A 137 0.60 -5.58 -21.81
N HIS A 138 0.07 -5.56 -20.59
CA HIS A 138 -0.92 -4.57 -20.17
C HIS A 138 -0.26 -3.31 -19.61
N GLY A 139 -0.84 -2.15 -19.94
CA GLY A 139 -0.41 -0.84 -19.46
C GLY A 139 -1.30 -0.22 -18.37
N LYS A 140 -2.46 -0.83 -18.09
CA LYS A 140 -3.43 -0.35 -17.09
C LYS A 140 -4.10 -1.53 -16.39
N LEU A 141 -4.39 -1.37 -15.09
CA LEU A 141 -5.13 -2.29 -14.24
C LEU A 141 -6.21 -1.55 -13.45
N GLU A 142 -7.24 -2.28 -13.04
CA GLU A 142 -8.25 -1.81 -12.09
C GLU A 142 -8.36 -2.76 -10.89
N PHE A 143 -8.39 -2.20 -9.70
CA PHE A 143 -8.53 -2.94 -8.44
C PHE A 143 -9.89 -2.65 -7.82
N MET A 144 -10.65 -3.71 -7.56
CA MET A 144 -11.90 -3.71 -6.82
C MET A 144 -11.60 -3.87 -5.33
N THR A 145 -11.84 -2.81 -4.55
CA THR A 145 -11.43 -2.73 -3.14
C THR A 145 -12.59 -2.23 -2.27
N ARG A 146 -12.46 -2.35 -0.94
CA ARG A 146 -13.44 -1.80 0.02
C ARG A 146 -13.57 -0.27 -0.06
N SER A 147 -12.50 0.40 -0.50
CA SER A 147 -12.46 1.85 -0.76
C SER A 147 -12.87 2.24 -2.19
N GLY A 148 -13.52 1.33 -2.93
CA GLY A 148 -13.92 1.52 -4.31
C GLY A 148 -12.86 1.11 -5.33
N ILE A 149 -12.99 1.62 -6.55
CA ILE A 149 -12.10 1.24 -7.66
C ILE A 149 -10.83 2.10 -7.65
N LEU A 150 -9.68 1.45 -7.53
CA LEU A 150 -8.37 2.07 -7.72
C LEU A 150 -7.84 1.71 -9.10
N THR A 151 -7.01 2.58 -9.70
CA THR A 151 -6.37 2.28 -10.99
C THR A 151 -4.87 2.42 -10.91
N ALA A 152 -4.18 1.54 -11.64
CA ALA A 152 -2.73 1.58 -11.82
C ALA A 152 -2.38 1.65 -13.30
N LYS A 153 -1.38 2.46 -13.65
CA LYS A 153 -0.91 2.61 -15.04
C LYS A 153 0.60 2.61 -15.10
N LYS A 154 1.16 1.91 -16.09
CA LYS A 154 2.56 2.11 -16.48
C LYS A 154 2.70 3.53 -17.03
N VAL A 155 3.70 4.26 -16.57
CA VAL A 155 4.02 5.61 -17.06
C VAL A 155 5.51 5.68 -17.44
N PRO A 156 5.91 6.63 -18.31
CA PRO A 156 7.33 6.86 -18.57
C PRO A 156 8.04 7.39 -17.32
N ALA A 157 9.37 7.27 -17.28
CA ALA A 157 10.17 7.90 -16.25
C ALA A 157 9.95 9.42 -16.23
N PRO A 158 10.06 10.09 -15.06
CA PRO A 158 10.05 11.55 -14.99
C PRO A 158 11.07 12.17 -15.95
N GLY A 159 10.65 13.18 -16.71
CA GLY A 159 11.50 13.83 -17.72
C GLY A 159 11.66 13.06 -19.05
N SER A 160 11.13 11.85 -19.15
CA SER A 160 11.12 11.06 -20.40
C SER A 160 9.85 11.32 -21.23
N THR A 161 10.01 11.54 -22.53
CA THR A 161 8.89 11.58 -23.50
C THR A 161 8.67 10.20 -24.16
N GLY A 162 9.29 9.15 -23.63
CA GLY A 162 9.26 7.80 -24.17
C GLY A 162 7.93 7.08 -23.97
N VAL A 163 7.85 5.88 -24.55
CA VAL A 163 6.74 4.93 -24.33
C VAL A 163 6.84 4.39 -22.89
N PRO A 164 5.71 4.21 -22.17
CA PRO A 164 5.72 3.57 -20.86
C PRO A 164 6.36 2.18 -20.92
N GLY A 165 7.24 1.89 -19.97
CA GLY A 165 7.99 0.63 -19.94
C GLY A 165 9.06 0.64 -18.87
N GLU A 166 9.87 -0.41 -18.84
CA GLU A 166 11.06 -0.44 -17.99
C GLU A 166 12.15 0.45 -18.59
N GLU A 167 12.60 1.43 -17.81
CA GLU A 167 13.73 2.29 -18.13
C GLU A 167 14.84 2.04 -17.11
N GLN A 168 16.02 1.62 -17.58
CA GLN A 168 17.15 1.25 -16.71
C GLN A 168 16.78 0.18 -15.66
N GLY A 169 15.91 -0.77 -16.02
CA GLY A 169 15.41 -1.81 -15.11
C GLY A 169 14.40 -1.31 -14.06
N LYS A 170 13.83 -0.11 -14.25
CA LYS A 170 12.84 0.48 -13.35
C LYS A 170 11.50 0.63 -14.05
N LEU A 171 10.44 0.16 -13.40
CA LEU A 171 9.07 0.37 -13.86
C LEU A 171 8.44 1.53 -13.06
N PHE A 172 7.93 2.53 -13.78
CA PHE A 172 7.18 3.63 -13.17
C PHE A 172 5.69 3.35 -13.27
N ILE A 173 5.00 3.46 -12.13
CA ILE A 173 3.58 3.17 -11.99
C ILE A 173 2.91 4.39 -11.35
N GLU A 174 1.83 4.85 -11.98
CA GLU A 174 0.95 5.88 -11.44
C GLU A 174 -0.27 5.21 -10.82
N LEU A 175 -0.59 5.58 -9.57
CA LEU A 175 -1.78 5.15 -8.87
C LEU A 175 -2.78 6.31 -8.73
N ASP A 176 -4.05 5.99 -8.89
CA ASP A 176 -5.18 6.91 -8.69
C ASP A 176 -5.89 6.57 -7.38
N PHE A 177 -5.74 7.44 -6.38
CA PHE A 177 -6.32 7.30 -5.04
C PHE A 177 -7.43 8.34 -4.78
N PRO A 178 -8.38 8.05 -3.87
CA PRO A 178 -9.37 9.02 -3.44
C PRO A 178 -8.69 10.23 -2.79
N MET A 179 -9.16 11.43 -3.15
CA MET A 179 -8.71 12.65 -2.50
C MET A 179 -9.47 12.85 -1.19
N ILE A 180 -8.71 12.91 -0.09
CA ILE A 180 -9.24 13.19 1.24
C ILE A 180 -9.02 14.67 1.56
N GLY A 181 -10.08 15.33 2.03
CA GLY A 181 -10.02 16.73 2.46
C GLY A 181 -9.41 16.88 3.86
N PHE A 182 -9.09 18.11 4.23
CA PHE A 182 -8.54 18.44 5.54
C PHE A 182 -9.43 19.43 6.29
N LEU A 183 -9.46 19.28 7.60
CA LEU A 183 -10.05 20.22 8.55
C LEU A 183 -8.93 20.92 9.32
N GLU A 184 -9.11 22.19 9.65
CA GLU A 184 -8.22 22.88 10.58
C GLU A 184 -8.32 22.26 11.98
N CYS A 185 -7.18 22.19 12.67
CA CYS A 185 -7.09 21.59 13.99
C CYS A 185 -6.44 22.58 14.97
N ASN A 186 -7.11 22.81 16.11
CA ASN A 186 -6.66 23.76 17.14
C ASN A 186 -5.88 23.08 18.29
N GLU A 187 -5.53 21.81 18.17
CA GLU A 187 -4.89 21.01 19.23
C GLU A 187 -3.36 21.21 19.32
N THR A 188 -2.88 22.43 19.07
CA THR A 188 -1.44 22.74 18.95
C THR A 188 -0.58 22.44 20.19
N PRO A 189 -1.03 22.68 21.45
CA PRO A 189 -0.16 22.52 22.62
C PRO A 189 0.32 21.08 22.85
N SER A 190 -0.55 20.08 22.74
CA SER A 190 -0.20 18.67 22.92
C SER A 190 0.73 18.15 21.82
N ILE A 191 0.57 18.68 20.60
CA ILE A 191 1.41 18.29 19.45
C ILE A 191 2.83 18.84 19.62
N LEU A 192 2.99 20.06 20.14
CA LEU A 192 4.32 20.64 20.35
C LEU A 192 5.16 19.81 21.33
N GLU A 193 4.55 19.34 22.42
CA GLU A 193 5.20 18.44 23.39
C GLU A 193 5.52 17.09 22.74
N THR A 194 4.55 16.51 22.01
CA THR A 194 4.74 15.25 21.26
C THR A 194 5.93 15.31 20.30
N LEU A 195 6.13 16.47 19.68
CA LEU A 195 7.17 16.74 18.69
C LEU A 195 8.44 17.37 19.29
N ASN A 196 8.58 17.38 20.62
CA ASN A 196 9.76 17.90 21.34
C ASN A 196 10.14 19.34 20.94
N GLY A 197 9.14 20.20 20.72
CA GLY A 197 9.35 21.61 20.42
C GLY A 197 9.70 21.91 18.96
N ALA A 198 9.48 20.97 18.03
CA ALA A 198 9.72 21.19 16.61
C ALA A 198 8.96 22.42 16.06
N PRO A 199 9.51 23.13 15.06
CA PRO A 199 8.92 24.35 14.52
C PRO A 199 7.71 24.05 13.62
N ILE A 200 6.54 23.90 14.24
CA ILE A 200 5.26 23.65 13.58
C ILE A 200 4.79 24.91 12.84
N VAL A 201 4.42 24.74 11.57
CA VAL A 201 3.85 25.76 10.67
C VAL A 201 2.32 25.67 10.66
N SER A 202 1.78 24.45 10.52
CA SER A 202 0.34 24.21 10.44
C SER A 202 -0.01 22.83 10.98
N VAL A 203 -1.26 22.68 11.45
CA VAL A 203 -1.83 21.41 11.89
C VAL A 203 -3.19 21.23 11.25
N HIS A 204 -3.36 20.08 10.60
CA HIS A 204 -4.60 19.69 9.96
C HIS A 204 -5.04 18.30 10.43
N LYS A 205 -6.32 17.99 10.24
CA LYS A 205 -6.88 16.66 10.46
C LYS A 205 -7.50 16.14 9.17
N SER A 206 -7.19 14.90 8.81
CA SER A 206 -7.83 14.18 7.71
C SER A 206 -9.34 14.06 7.99
N ALA A 207 -10.17 14.48 7.03
CA ALA A 207 -11.62 14.50 7.19
C ALA A 207 -12.24 13.10 7.27
N THR A 208 -11.57 12.09 6.72
CA THR A 208 -12.09 10.71 6.66
C THR A 208 -11.55 9.85 7.78
N ASP A 209 -10.22 9.80 7.93
CA ASP A 209 -9.57 8.82 8.81
C ASP A 209 -9.13 9.41 10.16
N GLY A 210 -9.27 10.73 10.33
CA GLY A 210 -8.92 11.43 11.57
C GLY A 210 -7.41 11.49 11.87
N ASP A 211 -6.55 11.17 10.89
CA ASP A 211 -5.10 11.35 11.00
C ASP A 211 -4.74 12.83 11.16
N LEU A 212 -3.79 13.13 12.03
CA LEU A 212 -3.20 14.45 12.15
C LEU A 212 -2.09 14.63 11.13
N ILE A 213 -2.06 15.79 10.48
CA ILE A 213 -1.04 16.19 9.53
C ILE A 213 -0.39 17.46 10.06
N VAL A 214 0.86 17.35 10.45
CA VAL A 214 1.65 18.44 11.03
C VAL A 214 2.71 18.87 10.04
N GLU A 215 2.64 20.11 9.61
CA GLU A 215 3.64 20.72 8.75
C GLU A 215 4.72 21.38 9.60
N LEU A 216 5.98 21.03 9.37
CA LEU A 216 7.16 21.67 9.93
C LEU A 216 7.77 22.64 8.92
N SER A 217 8.62 23.54 9.41
CA SER A 217 9.25 24.58 8.60
C SER A 217 10.16 24.07 7.48
N SER A 218 10.66 22.84 7.56
CA SER A 218 11.49 22.24 6.51
C SER A 218 11.55 20.71 6.58
N GLY A 219 11.87 20.07 5.46
CA GLY A 219 12.14 18.63 5.41
C GLY A 219 13.35 18.20 6.24
N LYS A 220 14.28 19.11 6.54
CA LYS A 220 15.39 18.82 7.48
C LYS A 220 14.87 18.61 8.90
N GLU A 221 13.88 19.39 9.32
CA GLU A 221 13.23 19.19 10.62
C GLU A 221 12.48 17.88 10.66
N VAL A 222 11.77 17.50 9.57
CA VAL A 222 11.09 16.20 9.45
C VAL A 222 12.07 15.03 9.61
N VAL A 223 13.28 15.13 9.05
CA VAL A 223 14.30 14.07 9.16
C VAL A 223 14.90 13.98 10.57
N ASN A 224 15.09 15.13 11.24
CA ASN A 224 15.81 15.20 12.52
C ASN A 224 14.90 15.07 13.73
N ILE A 225 13.59 15.13 13.55
CA ILE A 225 12.65 15.07 14.66
C ILE A 225 12.72 13.73 15.37
N LEU A 226 12.70 13.79 16.70
CA LEU A 226 12.60 12.62 17.57
C LEU A 226 11.28 12.76 18.34
N PRO A 227 10.14 12.29 17.81
CA PRO A 227 8.87 12.42 18.50
C PRO A 227 8.79 11.48 19.71
N SER A 228 8.04 11.89 20.74
CA SER A 228 7.73 11.02 21.87
C SER A 228 6.66 10.00 21.47
N ILE A 229 7.06 8.73 21.33
CA ILE A 229 6.15 7.64 20.95
C ILE A 229 5.03 7.45 21.98
N ASP A 230 5.32 7.69 23.27
CA ASP A 230 4.30 7.56 24.31
C ASP A 230 3.28 8.69 24.27
N GLU A 231 3.69 9.91 23.91
CA GLU A 231 2.73 11.02 23.72
C GLU A 231 1.89 10.84 22.45
N ILE A 232 2.46 10.27 21.38
CA ILE A 232 1.70 9.95 20.16
C ILE A 232 0.49 9.07 20.48
N LYS A 233 0.61 8.11 21.40
CA LYS A 233 -0.49 7.22 21.80
C LYS A 233 -1.64 7.96 22.49
N ASN A 234 -1.37 9.14 23.07
CA ASN A 234 -2.35 9.94 23.78
C ASN A 234 -3.07 10.95 22.86
N LEU A 235 -2.60 11.13 21.62
CA LEU A 235 -3.24 12.01 20.66
C LEU A 235 -4.62 11.47 20.24
N ALA A 236 -5.61 12.37 20.16
CA ALA A 236 -6.97 12.05 19.72
C ALA A 236 -7.07 11.87 18.19
N CYS A 237 -6.23 10.99 17.64
CA CYS A 237 -6.10 10.71 16.22
C CYS A 237 -5.80 9.24 15.95
N ARG A 238 -6.08 8.79 14.73
CA ARG A 238 -5.72 7.43 14.29
C ARG A 238 -4.23 7.30 14.01
N GLY A 239 -3.63 8.32 13.40
CA GLY A 239 -2.21 8.38 13.06
C GLY A 239 -1.69 9.81 12.98
N LEU A 240 -0.37 9.93 12.99
CA LEU A 240 0.35 11.21 12.90
C LEU A 240 1.24 11.21 11.65
N ILE A 241 1.04 12.18 10.78
CA ILE A 241 1.85 12.44 9.59
C ILE A 241 2.60 13.75 9.83
N VAL A 242 3.93 13.70 9.73
CA VAL A 242 4.78 14.89 9.81
C VAL A 242 5.35 15.18 8.43
N THR A 243 5.16 16.40 7.95
CA THR A 243 5.59 16.83 6.61
C THR A 243 6.30 18.17 6.67
N GLY A 244 6.97 18.56 5.59
CA GLY A 244 7.62 19.86 5.47
C GLY A 244 8.16 20.08 4.06
N PRO A 245 8.46 21.34 3.68
CA PRO A 245 9.03 21.66 2.38
C PRO A 245 10.30 20.85 2.11
N ALA A 246 10.33 20.13 0.99
CA ALA A 246 11.51 19.36 0.62
C ALA A 246 12.73 20.28 0.42
N PRO A 247 13.95 19.82 0.76
CA PRO A 247 15.18 20.57 0.45
C PRO A 247 15.28 20.90 -1.05
N ALA A 248 15.96 22.00 -1.40
CA ALA A 248 16.22 22.33 -2.80
C ALA A 248 16.94 21.18 -3.53
N GLY A 249 16.46 20.83 -4.73
CA GLY A 249 17.03 19.73 -5.53
C GLY A 249 16.53 18.32 -5.17
N SER A 250 15.54 18.18 -4.30
CA SER A 250 14.97 16.88 -3.90
C SER A 250 13.91 16.32 -4.86
N GLY A 251 13.58 17.05 -5.93
CA GLY A 251 12.68 16.58 -6.98
C GLY A 251 13.43 15.72 -7.99
N LEU A 252 12.82 14.62 -8.44
CA LEU A 252 13.19 13.92 -9.66
C LEU A 252 13.04 14.82 -10.88
#